data_AF-A0A6G3URE7-F1
#
_entry.id   AF-A0A6G3URE7-F1
#
_cell.length_a   1.000
_cell.length_b   1.000
_cell.length_c   1.000
_cell.angle_alpha   90.00
_cell.angle_beta   90.00
_cell.angle_gamma   90.00
#
_symmetry.space_group_name_H-M   'P 1'
#
loop_
_entity.id
_entity.type
_entity.pdbx_description
1 polymer ?
#
loop_
_entity_poly.entity_id
_entity_poly.type
_entity_poly.pdbx_seq_one_letter_code
_entity_poly.pdbx_strand_id
1 'polypeptide(L)'
;MSEQTVWQFTDDRGQLSATGERPQRVLAYIQAGATLWDHGIRPAGLFGSGHDDPAAPDPAKTGSLPLDDIAYVGAGTTLDVDALLSGAPDLVVAVSYGGGQVYGLDPETAKHLEGHVPVVVIDVGQARTLAEVGDRFAELARSLGAEEPAAATAELDAARARLRALTEGPDRARVLALSPAGQEQAHLARPRMWPELRVLADLGVNLLEPAEGPGANWSTTGWADAAALRPDVVLADIRSNATPLDALRGNPGWAAVA
;
A
#
# COMPACT_ATOMS: atom_id res chain seq x y z
N MET A 1 -38.08 -12.47 -13.24
CA MET A 1 -37.75 -11.12 -12.78
C MET A 1 -36.31 -10.89 -13.17
N SER A 2 -36.04 -9.94 -14.08
CA SER A 2 -34.68 -9.57 -14.44
C SER A 2 -34.05 -8.90 -13.22
N GLU A 3 -33.00 -9.46 -12.67
CA GLU A 3 -32.18 -8.75 -11.67
C GLU A 3 -31.67 -7.47 -12.33
N GLN A 4 -32.08 -6.33 -11.81
CA GLN A 4 -31.68 -5.05 -12.35
C GLN A 4 -30.31 -4.75 -11.76
N THR A 5 -29.24 -4.99 -12.51
CA THR A 5 -27.88 -4.65 -12.10
C THR A 5 -27.74 -3.13 -12.01
N VAL A 6 -27.47 -2.63 -10.81
CA VAL A 6 -27.33 -1.18 -10.54
C VAL A 6 -25.87 -0.76 -10.41
N TRP A 7 -25.00 -1.67 -9.96
CA TRP A 7 -23.57 -1.41 -9.85
C TRP A 7 -22.77 -2.55 -10.46
N GLN A 8 -21.68 -2.19 -11.11
CA GLN A 8 -20.72 -3.13 -11.67
C GLN A 8 -19.33 -2.51 -11.68
N PHE A 9 -18.31 -3.34 -11.47
CA PHE A 9 -16.92 -2.92 -11.56
C PHE A 9 -16.07 -4.09 -12.05
N THR A 10 -15.27 -3.87 -13.09
CA THR A 10 -14.26 -4.83 -13.54
C THR A 10 -12.95 -4.49 -12.86
N ASP A 11 -12.42 -5.43 -12.08
CA ASP A 11 -11.17 -5.24 -11.35
C ASP A 11 -9.93 -5.52 -12.21
N ASP A 12 -8.74 -5.41 -11.63
CA ASP A 12 -7.49 -5.55 -12.38
C ASP A 12 -7.11 -7.00 -12.72
N ARG A 13 -7.91 -7.96 -12.26
CA ARG A 13 -7.85 -9.37 -12.65
C ARG A 13 -8.73 -9.65 -13.87
N GLY A 14 -9.48 -8.64 -14.33
CA GLY A 14 -10.50 -8.77 -15.36
C GLY A 14 -11.80 -9.41 -14.85
N GLN A 15 -11.98 -9.49 -13.52
CA GLN A 15 -13.17 -10.07 -12.92
C GLN A 15 -14.25 -8.99 -12.75
N LEU A 16 -15.48 -9.30 -13.19
CA LEU A 16 -16.63 -8.42 -13.04
C LEU A 16 -17.34 -8.70 -11.71
N SER A 17 -17.32 -7.72 -10.82
CA SER A 17 -18.21 -7.67 -9.65
C SER A 17 -19.48 -6.92 -10.03
N ALA A 18 -20.65 -7.46 -9.66
CA ALA A 18 -21.94 -6.85 -9.97
C ALA A 18 -22.95 -7.07 -8.84
N THR A 19 -23.77 -6.05 -8.56
CA THR A 19 -24.79 -6.09 -7.51
C THR A 19 -26.08 -5.39 -7.96
N GLY A 20 -27.21 -5.80 -7.36
CA GLY A 20 -28.52 -5.19 -7.61
C GLY A 20 -28.67 -3.79 -7.02
N GLU A 21 -27.78 -3.38 -6.13
CA GLU A 21 -27.71 -2.05 -5.52
C GLU A 21 -26.26 -1.59 -5.46
N ARG A 22 -26.02 -0.28 -5.36
CA ARG A 22 -24.67 0.24 -5.13
C ARG A 22 -24.18 -0.17 -3.73
N PRO A 23 -22.99 -0.79 -3.59
CA PRO A 23 -22.46 -1.18 -2.29
C PRO A 23 -22.40 -0.01 -1.29
N GLN A 24 -22.75 -0.27 -0.03
CA GLN A 24 -22.79 0.70 1.07
C GLN A 24 -21.94 0.27 2.27
N ARG A 25 -21.59 -1.01 2.38
CA ARG A 25 -20.87 -1.62 3.50
C ARG A 25 -19.56 -2.21 3.01
N VAL A 26 -18.62 -1.32 2.70
CA VAL A 26 -17.30 -1.70 2.17
C VAL A 26 -16.39 -2.18 3.30
N LEU A 27 -15.95 -3.43 3.23
CA LEU A 27 -14.80 -3.92 3.99
C LEU A 27 -13.54 -3.74 3.14
N ALA A 28 -12.51 -3.10 3.67
CA ALA A 28 -11.31 -2.79 2.88
C ALA A 28 -10.02 -3.29 3.52
N TYR A 29 -9.07 -3.75 2.71
CA TYR A 29 -7.67 -3.86 3.14
C TYR A 29 -7.19 -2.47 3.56
N ILE A 30 -6.49 -2.33 4.69
CA ILE A 30 -6.23 -1.02 5.36
C ILE A 30 -5.80 0.07 4.35
N GLN A 31 -4.83 -0.20 3.47
CA GLN A 31 -4.35 0.80 2.51
C GLN A 31 -5.38 1.14 1.44
N ALA A 32 -6.18 0.17 0.99
CA ALA A 32 -7.30 0.45 0.08
C ALA A 32 -8.38 1.29 0.79
N GLY A 33 -8.66 1.00 2.05
CA GLY A 33 -9.59 1.76 2.88
C GLY A 33 -9.13 3.21 3.06
N ALA A 34 -7.85 3.44 3.33
CA ALA A 34 -7.27 4.77 3.44
C ALA A 34 -7.38 5.57 2.14
N THR A 35 -7.05 4.96 1.00
CA THR A 35 -7.20 5.61 -0.32
C THR A 35 -8.67 5.93 -0.64
N LEU A 36 -9.59 4.99 -0.37
CA LEU A 36 -11.02 5.20 -0.57
C LEU A 36 -11.58 6.31 0.32
N TRP A 37 -11.09 6.41 1.55
CA TRP A 37 -11.43 7.48 2.48
C TRP A 37 -11.06 8.87 1.95
N ASP A 38 -9.86 9.02 1.36
CA ASP A 38 -9.44 10.28 0.74
C ASP A 38 -10.30 10.64 -0.50
N HIS A 39 -10.97 9.66 -1.11
CA HIS A 39 -12.00 9.86 -2.14
C HIS A 39 -13.42 10.05 -1.57
N GLY A 40 -13.60 10.12 -0.26
CA GLY A 40 -14.90 10.33 0.40
C GLY A 40 -15.73 9.07 0.58
N ILE A 41 -15.20 7.88 0.28
CA ILE A 41 -15.85 6.60 0.57
C ILE A 41 -15.49 6.16 1.98
N ARG A 42 -16.49 5.94 2.83
CA ARG A 42 -16.30 5.54 4.23
C ARG A 42 -16.31 4.01 4.35
N PRO A 43 -15.19 3.35 4.67
CA PRO A 43 -15.20 1.91 4.91
C PRO A 43 -16.05 1.57 6.13
N ALA A 44 -16.84 0.50 6.05
CA ALA A 44 -17.57 -0.05 7.18
C ALA A 44 -16.68 -0.92 8.09
N GLY A 45 -15.55 -1.39 7.57
CA GLY A 45 -14.53 -2.09 8.32
C GLY A 45 -13.21 -2.19 7.56
N LEU A 46 -12.16 -2.59 8.28
CA LEU A 46 -10.79 -2.74 7.78
C LEU A 46 -10.23 -4.12 8.13
N PHE A 47 -9.37 -4.66 7.27
CA PHE A 47 -8.55 -5.84 7.57
C PHE A 47 -7.10 -5.64 7.14
N GLY A 48 -6.17 -6.27 7.86
CA GLY A 48 -4.73 -6.19 7.61
C GLY A 48 -4.18 -7.43 6.91
N SER A 49 -2.88 -7.44 6.67
CA SER A 49 -2.17 -8.60 6.12
C SER A 49 -1.46 -9.40 7.22
N GLY A 50 -0.91 -10.57 6.90
CA GLY A 50 -0.15 -11.39 7.87
C GLY A 50 1.12 -10.74 8.44
N HIS A 51 1.43 -9.51 8.04
CA HIS A 51 2.51 -8.67 8.56
C HIS A 51 2.05 -7.70 9.65
N ASP A 52 0.74 -7.63 9.89
CA ASP A 52 0.10 -6.68 10.79
C ASP A 52 -0.24 -7.34 12.13
N ASP A 53 -0.42 -6.52 13.15
CA ASP A 53 -0.98 -6.97 14.42
C ASP A 53 -2.45 -7.38 14.20
N PRO A 54 -2.86 -8.60 14.59
CA PRO A 54 -4.27 -9.01 14.52
C PRO A 54 -5.21 -8.15 15.36
N ALA A 55 -4.71 -7.46 16.39
CA ALA A 55 -5.53 -6.66 17.30
C ALA A 55 -5.63 -5.18 16.91
N ALA A 56 -4.69 -4.66 16.12
CA ALA A 56 -4.66 -3.25 15.75
C ALA A 56 -4.16 -3.02 14.31
N PRO A 57 -4.73 -2.06 13.56
CA PRO A 57 -4.23 -1.73 12.23
C PRO A 57 -2.84 -1.08 12.32
N ASP A 58 -1.95 -1.40 11.37
CA ASP A 58 -0.63 -0.78 11.27
C ASP A 58 -0.77 0.73 10.98
N PRO A 59 -0.34 1.63 11.89
CA PRO A 59 -0.47 3.08 11.71
C PRO A 59 0.23 3.62 10.46
N ALA A 60 1.26 2.92 9.94
CA ALA A 60 1.93 3.31 8.71
C ALA A 60 1.04 3.13 7.46
N LYS A 61 -0.08 2.40 7.58
CA LYS A 61 -0.98 2.07 6.48
C LYS A 61 -2.31 2.82 6.52
N THR A 62 -2.62 3.49 7.62
CA THR A 62 -3.97 4.01 7.89
C THR A 62 -4.26 5.36 7.26
N GLY A 63 -3.23 6.10 6.84
CA GLY A 63 -3.42 7.45 6.30
C GLY A 63 -4.21 8.34 7.27
N SER A 64 -5.28 8.96 6.77
CA SER A 64 -6.15 9.88 7.53
C SER A 64 -7.39 9.21 8.15
N LEU A 65 -7.47 7.88 8.15
CA LEU A 65 -8.64 7.13 8.66
C LEU A 65 -8.92 7.43 10.14
N PRO A 66 -10.19 7.66 10.53
CA PRO A 66 -10.60 7.76 11.93
C PRO A 66 -10.76 6.37 12.55
N LEU A 67 -9.67 5.81 13.07
CA LEU A 67 -9.63 4.42 13.54
C LEU A 67 -10.59 4.11 14.70
N ASP A 68 -10.96 5.11 15.49
CA ASP A 68 -11.93 4.95 16.59
C ASP A 68 -13.36 4.71 16.07
N ASP A 69 -13.65 5.07 14.83
CA ASP A 69 -14.99 5.00 14.21
C ASP A 69 -15.12 3.84 13.21
N ILE A 70 -14.03 3.12 12.91
CA ILE A 70 -14.01 2.07 11.88
C ILE A 70 -13.56 0.75 12.50
N ALA A 71 -14.40 -0.29 12.37
CA ALA A 71 -14.08 -1.61 12.90
C ALA A 71 -12.84 -2.21 12.21
N TYR A 72 -11.91 -2.74 12.98
CA TYR A 72 -10.81 -3.56 12.48
C TYR A 72 -11.12 -5.03 12.75
N VAL A 73 -11.31 -5.83 11.69
CA VAL A 73 -11.70 -7.25 11.82
C VAL A 73 -10.50 -8.17 12.04
N GLY A 74 -9.27 -7.64 11.91
CA GLY A 74 -8.02 -8.33 12.21
C GLY A 74 -7.13 -8.54 10.99
N ALA A 75 -6.15 -9.42 11.16
CA ALA A 75 -5.08 -9.69 10.21
C ALA A 75 -4.52 -11.11 10.34
N GLY A 76 -3.77 -11.55 9.33
CA GLY A 76 -2.99 -12.79 9.38
C GLY A 76 -3.81 -14.06 9.51
N THR A 77 -3.26 -15.06 10.20
CA THR A 77 -3.83 -16.42 10.26
C THR A 77 -5.15 -16.50 11.03
N THR A 78 -5.48 -15.48 11.82
CA THR A 78 -6.75 -15.38 12.56
C THR A 78 -7.87 -14.77 11.72
N LEU A 79 -7.56 -14.28 10.52
CA LEU A 79 -8.53 -13.66 9.62
C LEU A 79 -9.14 -14.72 8.68
N ASP A 80 -10.25 -15.30 9.11
CA ASP A 80 -11.03 -16.25 8.32
C ASP A 80 -12.25 -15.58 7.64
N VAL A 81 -12.99 -16.38 6.86
CA VAL A 81 -14.17 -15.89 6.12
C VAL A 81 -15.27 -15.41 7.06
N ASP A 82 -15.48 -16.08 8.20
CA ASP A 82 -16.51 -15.70 9.16
C ASP A 82 -16.19 -14.34 9.80
N ALA A 83 -14.92 -14.10 10.15
CA ALA A 83 -14.45 -12.80 10.61
C ALA A 83 -14.65 -11.70 9.56
N LEU A 84 -14.28 -11.96 8.29
CA LEU A 84 -14.48 -11.02 7.18
C LEU A 84 -15.96 -10.71 6.92
N LEU A 85 -16.85 -11.70 7.07
CA LEU A 85 -18.29 -11.54 6.84
C LEU A 85 -19.07 -11.08 8.08
N SER A 86 -18.45 -11.04 9.26
CA SER A 86 -19.10 -10.67 10.53
C SER A 86 -19.76 -9.29 10.51
N GLY A 87 -19.13 -8.35 9.78
CA GLY A 87 -19.65 -7.02 9.52
C GLY A 87 -20.62 -6.96 8.35
N ALA A 88 -21.19 -8.08 7.89
CA ALA A 88 -22.10 -8.19 6.74
C ALA A 88 -21.73 -7.24 5.58
N PRO A 89 -20.48 -7.27 5.07
CA PRO A 89 -20.08 -6.40 3.97
C PRO A 89 -20.87 -6.76 2.71
N ASP A 90 -21.15 -5.75 1.88
CA ASP A 90 -21.72 -5.93 0.55
C ASP A 90 -20.69 -5.74 -0.57
N LEU A 91 -19.46 -5.37 -0.21
CA LEU A 91 -18.28 -5.33 -1.07
C LEU A 91 -17.02 -5.49 -0.23
N VAL A 92 -16.07 -6.28 -0.71
CA VAL A 92 -14.70 -6.32 -0.20
C VAL A 92 -13.76 -5.67 -1.21
N VAL A 93 -12.93 -4.73 -0.75
CA VAL A 93 -11.90 -4.10 -1.57
C VAL A 93 -10.52 -4.47 -1.05
N ALA A 94 -9.70 -5.06 -1.91
CA ALA A 94 -8.35 -5.47 -1.60
C ALA A 94 -7.37 -5.01 -2.68
N VAL A 95 -6.09 -5.33 -2.47
CA VAL A 95 -5.04 -5.07 -3.45
C VAL A 95 -4.31 -6.36 -3.83
N SER A 96 -3.56 -6.32 -4.91
CA SER A 96 -2.64 -7.37 -5.36
C SER A 96 -1.27 -6.75 -5.64
N TYR A 97 -0.17 -7.46 -5.36
CA TYR A 97 1.19 -7.03 -5.74
C TYR A 97 1.67 -7.72 -7.03
N GLY A 98 0.73 -8.00 -7.92
CA GLY A 98 0.90 -8.82 -9.12
C GLY A 98 0.31 -10.23 -8.97
N GLY A 99 -0.09 -10.82 -10.09
CA GLY A 99 -0.60 -12.21 -10.14
C GLY A 99 -2.05 -12.39 -9.66
N GLY A 100 -2.74 -11.31 -9.28
CA GLY A 100 -4.18 -11.30 -8.98
C GLY A 100 -4.58 -11.97 -7.66
N GLN A 101 -3.62 -12.30 -6.80
CA GLN A 101 -3.90 -12.83 -5.46
C GLN A 101 -4.41 -11.71 -4.55
N VAL A 102 -5.44 -12.00 -3.76
CA VAL A 102 -5.97 -11.06 -2.75
C VAL A 102 -4.93 -10.91 -1.64
N TYR A 103 -4.26 -9.76 -1.59
CA TYR A 103 -3.22 -9.52 -0.59
C TYR A 103 -3.81 -9.49 0.82
N GLY A 104 -3.12 -10.16 1.74
CA GLY A 104 -3.49 -10.25 3.15
C GLY A 104 -4.35 -11.46 3.52
N LEU A 105 -4.87 -12.21 2.54
CA LEU A 105 -5.65 -13.43 2.77
C LEU A 105 -4.91 -14.66 2.25
N ASP A 106 -5.13 -15.80 2.91
CA ASP A 106 -4.78 -17.11 2.33
C ASP A 106 -5.61 -17.38 1.06
N PRO A 107 -5.05 -18.03 0.02
CA PRO A 107 -5.78 -18.31 -1.21
C PRO A 107 -7.10 -19.05 -1.03
N GLU A 108 -7.19 -19.99 -0.09
CA GLU A 108 -8.43 -20.70 0.19
C GLU A 108 -9.44 -19.78 0.87
N THR A 109 -9.02 -18.94 1.82
CA THR A 109 -9.88 -17.91 2.45
C THR A 109 -10.43 -16.95 1.40
N ALA A 110 -9.57 -16.42 0.52
CA ALA A 110 -9.97 -15.51 -0.55
C ALA A 110 -11.00 -16.13 -1.50
N LYS A 111 -10.76 -17.37 -1.93
CA LYS A 111 -11.68 -18.12 -2.80
C LYS A 111 -13.05 -18.35 -2.14
N HIS A 112 -13.07 -18.68 -0.86
CA HIS A 112 -14.34 -18.86 -0.13
C HIS A 112 -15.07 -17.52 0.04
N LEU A 113 -14.35 -16.44 0.33
CA LEU A 113 -14.92 -15.09 0.44
C LEU A 113 -15.62 -14.65 -0.87
N GLU A 114 -14.99 -14.89 -2.02
CA GLU A 114 -15.54 -14.57 -3.36
C GLU A 114 -16.84 -15.33 -3.67
N GLY A 115 -17.11 -16.45 -2.99
CA GLY A 115 -18.38 -17.17 -3.11
C GLY A 115 -19.54 -16.52 -2.35
N HIS A 116 -19.28 -15.54 -1.49
CA HIS A 116 -20.28 -14.96 -0.57
C HIS A 116 -20.50 -13.46 -0.78
N VAL A 117 -19.47 -12.72 -1.18
CA VAL A 117 -19.51 -11.26 -1.35
C VAL A 117 -18.67 -10.86 -2.56
N PRO A 118 -19.07 -9.81 -3.33
CA PRO A 118 -18.22 -9.26 -4.38
C PRO A 118 -16.86 -8.83 -3.84
N VAL A 119 -15.79 -9.16 -4.56
CA VAL A 119 -14.41 -8.80 -4.21
C VAL A 119 -13.79 -8.03 -5.38
N VAL A 120 -13.35 -6.80 -5.11
CA VAL A 120 -12.61 -5.97 -6.06
C VAL A 120 -11.14 -5.95 -5.65
N VAL A 121 -10.26 -6.31 -6.58
CA VAL A 121 -8.80 -6.30 -6.38
C VAL A 121 -8.14 -5.30 -7.32
N ILE A 122 -7.49 -4.28 -6.74
CA ILE A 122 -6.68 -3.31 -7.49
C ILE A 122 -5.21 -3.75 -7.47
N ASP A 123 -4.57 -3.81 -8.63
CA ASP A 123 -3.15 -4.18 -8.70
C ASP A 123 -2.29 -2.96 -8.34
N VAL A 124 -1.46 -3.10 -7.31
CA VAL A 124 -0.50 -2.09 -6.85
C VAL A 124 0.95 -2.55 -7.06
N GLY A 125 1.14 -3.64 -7.80
CA GLY A 125 2.45 -4.21 -8.12
C GLY A 125 3.21 -3.41 -9.17
N GLN A 126 4.44 -3.86 -9.42
CA GLN A 126 5.41 -3.21 -10.30
C GLN A 126 4.93 -2.95 -11.75
N ALA A 127 3.92 -3.68 -12.22
CA ALA A 127 3.38 -3.60 -13.57
C ALA A 127 2.59 -2.30 -13.81
N ARG A 128 2.18 -1.60 -12.75
CA ARG A 128 1.49 -0.31 -12.84
C ARG A 128 2.34 0.83 -12.34
N THR A 129 2.13 1.99 -12.94
CA THR A 129 2.61 3.28 -12.42
C THR A 129 1.75 3.71 -11.23
N LEU A 130 2.30 4.57 -10.37
CA LEU A 130 1.53 5.11 -9.24
C LEU A 130 0.30 5.90 -9.70
N ALA A 131 0.39 6.58 -10.86
CA ALA A 131 -0.73 7.29 -11.46
C ALA A 131 -1.86 6.33 -11.86
N GLU A 132 -1.54 5.23 -12.56
CA GLU A 132 -2.53 4.22 -12.93
C GLU A 132 -3.19 3.58 -11.72
N VAL A 133 -2.45 3.32 -10.63
CA VAL A 133 -3.04 2.83 -9.38
C VAL A 133 -4.05 3.85 -8.83
N GLY A 134 -3.68 5.13 -8.78
CA GLY A 134 -4.56 6.21 -8.34
C GLY A 134 -5.82 6.33 -9.20
N ASP A 135 -5.69 6.26 -10.53
CA ASP A 135 -6.82 6.32 -11.46
C ASP A 135 -7.81 5.18 -11.24
N ARG A 136 -7.31 3.98 -10.92
CA ARG A 136 -8.16 2.81 -10.62
C ARG A 136 -8.92 2.94 -9.31
N PHE A 137 -8.29 3.48 -8.26
CA PHE A 137 -8.99 3.81 -7.02
C PHE A 137 -10.03 4.92 -7.23
N ALA A 138 -9.71 5.94 -8.02
CA ALA A 138 -10.66 7.01 -8.35
C ALA A 138 -11.86 6.49 -9.15
N GLU A 139 -11.64 5.55 -10.09
CA GLU A 139 -12.71 4.88 -10.81
C GLU A 139 -13.60 4.04 -9.89
N LEU A 140 -13.00 3.25 -9.01
CA LEU A 140 -13.74 2.48 -8.01
C LEU A 140 -14.56 3.41 -7.12
N ALA A 141 -13.95 4.47 -6.57
CA ALA A 141 -14.63 5.42 -5.71
C ALA A 141 -15.81 6.11 -6.43
N ARG A 142 -15.65 6.56 -7.68
CA ARG A 142 -16.74 7.11 -8.49
C ARG A 142 -17.88 6.12 -8.68
N SER A 143 -17.56 4.85 -8.95
CA SER A 143 -18.58 3.79 -9.07
C SER A 143 -19.36 3.60 -7.75
N LEU A 144 -18.72 3.83 -6.60
CA LEU A 144 -19.31 3.79 -5.26
C LEU A 144 -20.00 5.10 -4.87
N GLY A 145 -19.98 6.12 -5.73
CA GLY A 145 -20.69 7.37 -5.54
C GLY A 145 -19.87 8.53 -4.98
N ALA A 146 -18.53 8.44 -5.01
CA ALA A 146 -17.67 9.57 -4.71
C ALA A 146 -17.89 10.72 -5.72
N GLU A 147 -17.84 11.96 -5.21
CA GLU A 147 -17.72 13.18 -6.02
C GLU A 147 -16.23 13.50 -6.25
N GLU A 148 -15.89 14.23 -7.31
CA GLU A 148 -14.48 14.54 -7.60
C GLU A 148 -13.85 15.46 -6.53
N PRO A 149 -12.75 15.05 -5.87
CA PRO A 149 -12.06 15.91 -4.93
C PRO A 149 -11.07 16.83 -5.68
N ALA A 150 -11.41 18.12 -5.81
CA ALA A 150 -10.57 19.09 -6.54
C ALA A 150 -9.31 19.57 -5.76
N ALA A 151 -9.30 19.47 -4.43
CA ALA A 151 -8.26 20.10 -3.60
C ALA A 151 -6.95 19.31 -3.49
N ALA A 152 -7.01 17.98 -3.47
CA ALA A 152 -5.83 17.12 -3.25
C ALA A 152 -4.80 17.20 -4.39
N THR A 153 -5.26 17.37 -5.63
CA THR A 153 -4.40 17.47 -6.82
C THR A 153 -3.44 18.67 -6.74
N ALA A 154 -3.93 19.82 -6.28
CA ALA A 154 -3.12 21.05 -6.21
C ALA A 154 -1.97 20.93 -5.20
N GLU A 155 -2.22 20.30 -4.05
CA GLU A 155 -1.19 20.06 -3.04
C GLU A 155 -0.12 19.10 -3.54
N LEU A 156 -0.52 18.00 -4.18
CA LEU A 156 0.41 17.04 -4.77
C LEU A 156 1.27 17.68 -5.87
N ASP A 157 0.68 18.49 -6.74
CA ASP A 157 1.41 19.18 -7.80
C ASP A 157 2.39 20.22 -7.24
N ALA A 158 2.00 20.95 -6.18
CA ALA A 158 2.89 21.86 -5.48
C ALA A 158 4.07 21.11 -4.84
N ALA A 159 3.83 19.96 -4.21
CA ALA A 159 4.87 19.11 -3.64
C ALA A 159 5.84 18.58 -4.71
N ARG A 160 5.31 18.13 -5.85
CA ARG A 160 6.12 17.68 -7.00
C ARG A 160 6.97 18.80 -7.57
N ALA A 161 6.41 20.00 -7.74
CA ALA A 161 7.15 21.16 -8.24
C ALA A 161 8.27 21.56 -7.27
N ARG A 162 7.99 21.57 -5.97
CA ARG A 162 9.00 21.82 -4.93
C ARG A 162 10.11 20.80 -4.96
N LEU A 163 9.80 19.51 -5.08
CA LEU A 163 10.81 18.45 -5.13
C LEU A 163 11.69 18.54 -6.38
N ARG A 164 11.11 18.85 -7.55
CA ARG A 164 11.88 19.11 -8.77
C ARG A 164 12.87 20.25 -8.55
N ALA A 165 12.42 21.38 -8.02
CA ALA A 165 13.30 22.53 -7.76
C ALA A 165 14.44 22.18 -6.78
N LEU A 166 14.20 21.35 -5.77
CA LEU A 166 15.22 20.92 -4.80
C LEU A 166 16.24 19.93 -5.38
N THR A 167 15.89 19.25 -6.47
CA THR A 167 16.76 18.25 -7.12
C THR A 167 17.40 18.77 -8.41
N GLU A 168 17.21 20.07 -8.72
CA GLU A 168 17.94 20.74 -9.78
C GLU A 168 19.42 20.86 -9.45
N GLY A 169 20.27 20.68 -10.46
CA GLY A 169 21.71 20.78 -10.32
C GLY A 169 22.44 19.43 -10.13
N PRO A 170 23.79 19.48 -10.11
CA PRO A 170 24.64 18.28 -10.06
C PRO A 170 24.80 17.71 -8.64
N ASP A 171 24.69 18.53 -7.60
CA ASP A 171 24.95 18.15 -6.21
C ASP A 171 23.68 17.65 -5.51
N ARG A 172 23.17 16.50 -5.96
CA ARG A 172 21.93 15.90 -5.45
C ARG A 172 22.20 14.98 -4.26
N ALA A 173 21.45 15.19 -3.17
CA ALA A 173 21.45 14.30 -2.01
C ALA A 173 21.15 12.85 -2.43
N ARG A 174 21.96 11.92 -1.92
CA ARG A 174 21.91 10.50 -2.22
C ARG A 174 20.91 9.85 -1.30
N VAL A 175 19.78 9.44 -1.85
CA VAL A 175 18.64 8.94 -1.09
C VAL A 175 18.62 7.42 -1.12
N LEU A 176 18.62 6.77 0.03
CA LEU A 176 18.53 5.31 0.14
C LEU A 176 17.19 4.91 0.76
N ALA A 177 16.40 4.11 0.05
CA ALA A 177 15.20 3.50 0.59
C ALA A 177 15.50 2.10 1.12
N LEU A 178 15.16 1.83 2.37
CA LEU A 178 15.40 0.53 3.01
C LEU A 178 14.33 0.17 4.04
N SER A 179 14.21 -1.12 4.31
CA SER A 179 13.43 -1.65 5.43
C SER A 179 14.38 -2.36 6.41
N PRO A 180 14.50 -1.91 7.67
CA PRO A 180 15.32 -2.61 8.65
C PRO A 180 14.84 -4.04 8.93
N ALA A 181 15.77 -5.00 8.97
CA ALA A 181 15.50 -6.43 9.06
C ALA A 181 16.31 -7.07 10.19
N GLY A 182 16.07 -6.63 11.41
CA GLY A 182 16.77 -7.05 12.63
C GLY A 182 17.94 -6.13 12.98
N GLN A 183 18.80 -6.59 13.89
CA GLN A 183 19.94 -5.82 14.38
C GLN A 183 21.12 -5.78 13.40
N GLU A 184 21.18 -6.69 12.44
CA GLU A 184 22.38 -6.89 11.61
C GLU A 184 22.16 -6.55 10.14
N GLN A 185 20.91 -6.50 9.67
CA GLN A 185 20.58 -6.47 8.24
C GLN A 185 19.47 -5.47 7.90
N ALA A 186 19.41 -5.12 6.62
CA ALA A 186 18.33 -4.35 6.01
C ALA A 186 17.99 -4.86 4.61
N HIS A 187 16.76 -4.63 4.20
CA HIS A 187 16.29 -4.80 2.83
C HIS A 187 16.42 -3.47 2.09
N LEU A 188 17.42 -3.32 1.23
CA LEU A 188 17.60 -2.14 0.39
C LEU A 188 16.70 -2.24 -0.84
N ALA A 189 15.78 -1.29 -0.99
CA ALA A 189 14.85 -1.29 -2.12
C ALA A 189 15.60 -1.10 -3.44
N ARG A 190 15.08 -1.71 -4.52
CA ARG A 190 15.51 -1.43 -5.89
C ARG A 190 14.55 -0.40 -6.49
N PRO A 191 14.91 0.89 -6.62
CA PRO A 191 13.97 1.97 -6.91
C PRO A 191 13.05 1.72 -8.13
N ARG A 192 13.59 1.14 -9.20
CA ARG A 192 12.85 0.82 -10.43
C ARG A 192 11.68 -0.16 -10.26
N MET A 193 11.66 -0.90 -9.15
CA MET A 193 10.69 -1.97 -8.88
C MET A 193 9.49 -1.49 -8.07
N TRP A 194 9.55 -0.27 -7.55
CA TRP A 194 8.54 0.32 -6.68
C TRP A 194 7.91 1.55 -7.35
N PRO A 195 6.60 1.56 -7.64
CA PRO A 195 5.95 2.65 -8.36
C PRO A 195 6.20 4.04 -7.76
N GLU A 196 6.20 4.15 -6.44
CA GLU A 196 6.43 5.39 -5.69
C GLU A 196 7.89 5.86 -5.76
N LEU A 197 8.86 4.94 -5.73
CA LEU A 197 10.28 5.29 -5.88
C LEU A 197 10.60 5.70 -7.31
N ARG A 198 9.93 5.12 -8.32
CA ARG A 198 10.00 5.61 -9.71
C ARG A 198 9.53 7.05 -9.84
N VAL A 199 8.43 7.42 -9.19
CA VAL A 199 7.97 8.82 -9.16
C VAL A 199 9.01 9.75 -8.57
N LEU A 200 9.66 9.37 -7.46
CA LEU A 200 10.74 10.16 -6.88
C LEU A 200 11.94 10.30 -7.84
N ALA A 201 12.34 9.21 -8.51
CA ALA A 201 13.40 9.24 -9.52
C ALA A 201 13.07 10.19 -10.68
N ASP A 202 11.84 10.11 -11.21
CA ASP A 202 11.34 10.96 -12.30
C ASP A 202 11.28 12.46 -11.91
N LEU A 203 11.10 12.73 -10.61
CA LEU A 203 11.15 14.09 -10.05
C LEU A 203 12.59 14.58 -9.82
N GLY A 204 13.61 13.77 -10.10
CA GLY A 204 15.01 14.14 -10.05
C GLY A 204 15.78 13.64 -8.82
N VAL A 205 15.11 12.92 -7.89
CA VAL A 205 15.75 12.39 -6.69
C VAL A 205 16.84 11.38 -7.05
N ASN A 206 18.03 11.56 -6.50
CA ASN A 206 19.16 10.66 -6.69
C ASN A 206 19.02 9.43 -5.77
N LEU A 207 18.18 8.48 -6.20
CA LEU A 207 17.95 7.23 -5.46
C LEU A 207 19.12 6.25 -5.67
N LEU A 208 19.67 5.77 -4.56
CA LEU A 208 20.70 4.75 -4.53
C LEU A 208 20.09 3.37 -4.80
N GLU A 209 20.74 2.58 -5.65
CA GLU A 209 20.38 1.19 -5.92
C GLU A 209 21.42 0.26 -5.29
N PRO A 210 21.00 -0.83 -4.60
CA PRO A 210 21.93 -1.85 -4.15
C PRO A 210 22.57 -2.56 -5.36
N ALA A 211 23.70 -3.22 -5.12
CA ALA A 211 24.36 -4.03 -6.15
C ALA A 211 23.41 -5.07 -6.78
N GLU A 212 23.73 -5.49 -8.01
CA GLU A 212 23.05 -6.62 -8.64
C GLU A 212 23.19 -7.88 -7.78
N GLY A 213 22.12 -8.67 -7.72
CA GLY A 213 22.06 -9.82 -6.82
C GLY A 213 20.65 -10.41 -6.73
N PRO A 214 20.43 -11.36 -5.81
CA PRO A 214 19.12 -11.95 -5.59
C PRO A 214 18.09 -10.90 -5.15
N GLY A 215 16.81 -11.26 -5.30
CA GLY A 215 15.68 -10.43 -4.93
C GLY A 215 15.28 -9.47 -6.06
N ALA A 216 14.04 -9.61 -6.52
CA ALA A 216 13.49 -8.79 -7.58
C ALA A 216 13.29 -7.34 -7.13
N ASN A 217 12.72 -7.12 -5.93
CA ASN A 217 12.29 -5.79 -5.49
C ASN A 217 13.25 -5.14 -4.48
N TRP A 218 14.13 -5.92 -3.85
CA TRP A 218 15.12 -5.45 -2.88
C TRP A 218 16.33 -6.39 -2.85
N SER A 219 17.41 -5.93 -2.22
CA SER A 219 18.55 -6.75 -1.82
C SER A 219 18.62 -6.79 -0.29
N THR A 220 18.85 -7.97 0.31
CA THR A 220 19.10 -8.08 1.75
C THR A 220 20.59 -8.03 2.01
N THR A 221 21.06 -7.06 2.79
CA THR A 221 22.49 -6.91 3.10
C THR A 221 22.70 -6.58 4.57
N GLY A 222 23.96 -6.66 5.02
CA GLY A 222 24.35 -6.11 6.30
C GLY A 222 24.45 -4.58 6.27
N TRP A 223 24.52 -3.95 7.44
CA TRP A 223 24.66 -2.49 7.56
C TRP A 223 25.93 -1.92 6.92
N ALA A 224 27.03 -2.67 6.92
CA ALA A 224 28.28 -2.23 6.30
C ALA A 224 28.14 -1.98 4.79
N ASP A 225 27.37 -2.82 4.09
CA ASP A 225 27.11 -2.66 2.66
C ASP A 225 26.17 -1.47 2.40
N ALA A 226 25.17 -1.28 3.26
CA ALA A 226 24.29 -0.11 3.20
C ALA A 226 25.09 1.20 3.44
N ALA A 227 25.98 1.21 4.43
CA ALA A 227 26.85 2.36 4.74
C ALA A 227 27.88 2.64 3.64
N ALA A 228 28.34 1.61 2.93
CA ALA A 228 29.25 1.77 1.79
C ALA A 228 28.60 2.55 0.63
N LEU A 229 27.25 2.52 0.53
CA LEU A 229 26.52 3.38 -0.38
C LEU A 229 26.59 4.86 0.04
N ARG A 230 26.97 5.20 1.26
CA ARG A 230 27.11 6.58 1.78
C ARG A 230 25.89 7.46 1.45
N PRO A 231 24.68 7.09 1.93
CA PRO A 231 23.49 7.92 1.74
C PRO A 231 23.60 9.24 2.52
N ASP A 232 22.96 10.28 1.99
CA ASP A 232 22.74 11.55 2.70
C ASP A 232 21.36 11.58 3.37
N VAL A 233 20.40 10.83 2.81
CA VAL A 233 19.03 10.70 3.30
C VAL A 233 18.61 9.23 3.26
N VAL A 234 17.96 8.77 4.33
CA VAL A 234 17.41 7.42 4.41
C VAL A 234 15.88 7.50 4.45
N LEU A 235 15.22 6.87 3.50
CA LEU A 235 13.78 6.59 3.53
C LEU A 235 13.60 5.22 4.19
N ALA A 236 13.38 5.24 5.50
CA ALA A 236 13.21 4.02 6.29
C ALA A 236 11.74 3.56 6.29
N ASP A 237 11.52 2.28 6.05
CA ASP A 237 10.24 1.63 6.25
C ASP A 237 9.83 1.69 7.73
N ILE A 238 8.60 2.11 7.99
CA ILE A 238 8.02 2.28 9.34
C ILE A 238 6.84 1.35 9.59
N ARG A 239 6.53 0.45 8.65
CA ARG A 239 5.46 -0.55 8.81
C ARG A 239 5.79 -1.52 9.94
N SER A 240 4.76 -2.15 10.50
CA SER A 240 4.86 -3.07 11.64
C SER A 240 5.81 -4.26 11.41
N ASN A 241 6.05 -4.65 10.15
CA ASN A 241 6.95 -5.74 9.80
C ASN A 241 8.42 -5.33 9.66
N ALA A 242 8.72 -4.03 9.62
CA ALA A 242 10.08 -3.53 9.69
C ALA A 242 10.55 -3.52 11.15
N THR A 243 11.86 -3.66 11.38
CA THR A 243 12.40 -3.45 12.73
C THR A 243 12.21 -1.98 13.13
N PRO A 244 11.53 -1.68 14.25
CA PRO A 244 11.29 -0.30 14.66
C PRO A 244 12.60 0.46 14.87
N LEU A 245 12.67 1.71 14.41
CA LEU A 245 13.90 2.51 14.50
C LEU A 245 14.39 2.71 15.94
N ASP A 246 13.47 2.77 16.91
CA ASP A 246 13.81 2.84 18.33
C ASP A 246 14.54 1.59 18.84
N ALA A 247 14.29 0.42 18.25
CA ALA A 247 15.01 -0.82 18.55
C ALA A 247 16.44 -0.83 17.95
N LEU A 248 16.73 0.08 17.02
CA LEU A 248 18.06 0.31 16.45
C LEU A 248 18.80 1.45 17.15
N ARG A 249 18.23 2.04 18.22
CA ARG A 249 18.90 3.09 18.97
C ARG A 249 20.20 2.56 19.57
N GLY A 250 21.31 3.20 19.21
CA GLY A 250 22.66 2.77 19.62
C GLY A 250 23.24 1.62 18.80
N ASN A 251 22.53 1.13 17.77
CA ASN A 251 23.09 0.17 16.83
C ASN A 251 24.15 0.87 15.96
N PRO A 252 25.42 0.43 16.01
CA PRO A 252 26.51 1.10 15.30
C PRO A 252 26.40 0.97 13.77
N GLY A 253 25.77 -0.10 13.28
CA GLY A 253 25.52 -0.29 11.86
C GLY A 253 24.47 0.68 11.33
N TRP A 254 23.35 0.83 12.05
CA TRP A 254 22.32 1.82 11.74
C TRP A 254 22.87 3.25 11.79
N ALA A 255 23.63 3.61 12.83
CA ALA A 255 24.25 4.93 12.97
C ALA A 255 25.31 5.25 11.90
N ALA A 256 25.83 4.24 11.20
CA ALA A 256 26.73 4.44 10.06
C ALA A 256 25.97 4.73 8.75
N VAL A 257 24.64 4.58 8.75
CA VAL A 257 23.76 4.76 7.59
C VAL A 257 22.83 5.98 7.78
N ALA A 258 22.33 6.21 8.99
CA ALA A 258 21.29 7.21 9.32
C ALA A 258 21.66 8.11 10.50
#